data_AF-A0A2E5XBV5-F1
#
_entry.id   AF-A0A2E5XBV5-F1
#
_cell.length_a   1.000
_cell.length_b   1.000
_cell.length_c   1.000
_cell.angle_alpha   90.00
_cell.angle_beta   90.00
_cell.angle_gamma   90.00
#
_symmetry.space_group_name_H-M   'P 1'
#
loop_
_entity.id
_entity.type
_entity.pdbx_description
1 polymer ?
#
loop_
_entity_poly.entity_id
_entity_poly.type
_entity_poly.pdbx_seq_one_letter_code
_entity_poly.pdbx_strand_id
1 'polypeptide(L)'
;DKLLWDYAYCHAFKSGRKGIVGHKRVGCKSPEFYSECCAYGFDKAVDIVVQLLIDYNVKDLGHRRIILDPSQKFLGASIQSHKDYRFNAVLDFSYYK
;
A
#
# COMPACT_ATOMS: atom_id res chain seq x y z
N ASP A 1 2.82 -7.63 10.08
CA ASP A 1 2.23 -8.97 9.95
C ASP A 1 2.82 -9.65 8.73
N LYS A 2 3.20 -10.93 8.84
CA LYS A 2 3.92 -11.65 7.77
C LYS A 2 3.03 -11.89 6.56
N LEU A 3 1.78 -12.27 6.77
CA LEU A 3 0.85 -12.58 5.67
C LEU A 3 0.47 -11.30 4.92
N LEU A 4 0.18 -10.21 5.64
CA LEU A 4 -0.05 -8.90 5.02
C LEU A 4 1.18 -8.40 4.26
N TRP A 5 2.39 -8.67 4.78
CA TRP A 5 3.62 -8.34 4.07
C TRP A 5 3.76 -9.13 2.76
N ASP A 6 3.44 -10.43 2.75
CA ASP A 6 3.47 -11.25 1.53
C ASP A 6 2.50 -10.70 0.46
N TYR A 7 1.31 -10.24 0.87
CA TYR A 7 0.34 -9.61 -0.01
C TYR A 7 0.83 -8.27 -0.55
N ALA A 8 1.36 -7.40 0.32
CA ALA A 8 1.88 -6.09 -0.06
C ALA A 8 3.08 -6.23 -1.00
N TYR A 9 4.00 -7.16 -0.69
CA TYR A 9 5.16 -7.47 -1.53
C TYR A 9 4.74 -7.96 -2.91
N CYS A 10 3.82 -8.92 -2.99
CA CYS A 10 3.37 -9.44 -4.27
C CYS A 10 2.79 -8.32 -5.15
N HIS A 11 1.90 -7.50 -4.57
CA HIS A 11 1.26 -6.41 -5.30
C HIS A 11 2.27 -5.35 -5.72
N ALA A 12 3.10 -4.85 -4.81
CA ALA A 12 4.13 -3.85 -5.09
C ALA A 12 5.08 -4.32 -6.20
N PHE A 13 5.58 -5.57 -6.11
CA PHE A 13 6.53 -6.12 -7.07
C PHE A 13 5.91 -6.32 -8.47
N LYS A 14 4.73 -6.95 -8.56
CA LYS A 14 4.11 -7.26 -9.86
C LYS A 14 3.54 -6.02 -10.54
N SER A 15 2.90 -5.13 -9.79
CA SER A 15 2.38 -3.86 -10.32
C SER A 15 3.53 -2.96 -10.75
N GLY A 16 4.57 -2.86 -9.92
CA GLY A 16 5.79 -2.09 -10.19
C GLY A 16 6.48 -2.48 -11.49
N ARG A 17 6.70 -3.79 -11.71
CA ARG A 17 7.28 -4.29 -12.98
C ARG A 17 6.42 -4.04 -14.21
N LYS A 18 5.09 -3.98 -14.05
CA LYS A 18 4.14 -3.78 -15.15
C LYS A 18 3.77 -2.32 -15.40
N GLY A 19 4.15 -1.40 -14.52
CA GLY A 19 3.73 0.00 -14.60
C GLY A 19 2.26 0.22 -14.21
N ILE A 20 1.69 -0.66 -13.37
CA ILE A 20 0.28 -0.60 -12.99
C ILE A 20 0.16 0.17 -11.68
N VAL A 21 -0.80 1.09 -11.64
CA VAL A 21 -1.15 1.87 -10.44
C VAL A 21 -2.53 1.48 -9.90
N GLY A 22 -2.78 1.82 -8.63
CA GLY A 22 -4.03 1.57 -7.92
C GLY A 22 -4.17 0.16 -7.35
N HIS A 23 -5.42 -0.20 -7.04
CA HIS A 23 -5.76 -1.38 -6.24
C HIS A 23 -5.99 -2.67 -7.06
N LYS A 24 -5.71 -2.63 -8.38
CA LYS A 24 -5.88 -3.81 -9.24
C LYS A 24 -4.69 -4.76 -9.08
N ARG A 25 -4.86 -5.78 -8.24
CA ARG A 25 -3.87 -6.84 -8.04
C ARG A 25 -3.78 -7.77 -9.26
N VAL A 26 -2.57 -8.10 -9.70
CA VAL A 26 -2.32 -8.92 -10.90
C VAL A 26 -1.54 -10.18 -10.56
N GLY A 27 -2.23 -11.32 -10.52
CA GLY A 27 -1.62 -12.62 -10.18
C GLY A 27 -1.13 -12.70 -8.74
N CYS A 28 -1.72 -11.91 -7.84
CA CYS A 28 -1.48 -11.93 -6.41
C CYS A 28 -2.76 -12.35 -5.70
N LYS A 29 -2.60 -13.08 -4.59
CA LYS A 29 -3.69 -13.29 -3.66
C LYS A 29 -4.00 -11.96 -2.95
N SER A 30 -5.24 -11.82 -2.50
CA SER A 30 -5.67 -10.71 -1.66
C SER A 30 -6.13 -11.28 -0.32
N PRO A 31 -5.92 -10.56 0.79
CA PRO A 31 -6.54 -10.92 2.05
C PRO A 31 -8.07 -10.82 1.93
N GLU A 32 -8.77 -11.69 2.65
CA GLU A 32 -10.19 -11.47 2.92
C GLU A 32 -10.30 -10.39 4.01
N PHE A 33 -11.05 -9.32 3.73
CA PHE A 33 -11.26 -8.17 4.64
C PHE A 33 -9.97 -7.40 5.01
N TYR A 34 -9.54 -6.51 4.12
CA TYR A 34 -8.38 -5.66 4.32
C TYR A 34 -8.61 -4.23 3.86
N SER A 35 -7.67 -3.35 4.21
CA SER A 35 -7.57 -2.00 3.67
C SER A 35 -6.19 -1.83 3.03
N GLU A 36 -6.12 -1.12 1.91
CA GLU A 36 -4.89 -0.98 1.13
C GLU A 36 -4.58 0.49 0.90
N CYS A 37 -3.32 0.87 1.10
CA CYS A 37 -2.79 2.16 0.65
C CYS A 37 -1.66 1.94 -0.35
N CYS A 38 -1.68 2.70 -1.45
CA CYS A 38 -0.66 2.67 -2.49
C CYS A 38 0.01 4.04 -2.61
N ALA A 39 1.34 4.08 -2.57
CA ALA A 39 2.13 5.28 -2.79
C ALA A 39 3.10 5.10 -3.96
N TYR A 40 3.45 6.19 -4.63
CA TYR A 40 4.29 6.19 -5.82
C TYR A 40 5.29 7.35 -5.77
N GLY A 41 6.55 7.09 -6.13
CA GLY A 41 7.58 8.12 -6.31
C GLY A 41 8.66 8.18 -5.22
N PHE A 42 8.33 7.85 -3.96
CA PHE A 42 9.26 7.89 -2.83
C PHE A 42 9.79 6.49 -2.47
N ASP A 43 11.05 6.42 -2.05
CA ASP A 43 11.73 5.21 -1.55
C ASP A 43 11.96 5.21 -0.03
N LYS A 44 11.81 6.37 0.62
CA LYS A 44 11.92 6.48 2.08
C LYS A 44 10.58 6.31 2.75
N ALA A 45 10.55 5.48 3.79
CA ALA A 45 9.34 5.17 4.56
C ALA A 45 8.66 6.42 5.14
N VAL A 46 9.43 7.39 5.66
CA VAL A 46 8.87 8.61 6.24
C VAL A 46 8.15 9.47 5.20
N ASP A 47 8.72 9.60 4.00
CA ASP A 47 8.13 10.40 2.92
C ASP A 47 6.82 9.75 2.43
N ILE A 48 6.80 8.42 2.33
CA ILE A 48 5.61 7.64 1.98
C ILE A 48 4.50 7.85 3.03
N VAL A 49 4.82 7.70 4.32
CA VAL A 49 3.81 7.85 5.39
C VAL A 49 3.30 9.29 5.44
N VAL A 50 4.18 10.30 5.30
CA VAL A 50 3.77 11.71 5.25
C VAL A 50 2.89 11.98 4.03
N GLN A 51 3.23 11.46 2.84
CA GLN A 51 2.40 11.60 1.64
C GLN A 51 0.99 11.03 1.86
N LEU A 52 0.89 9.82 2.40
CA LEU A 52 -0.39 9.15 2.65
C LEU A 52 -1.18 9.80 3.80
N LEU A 53 -0.52 10.41 4.78
CA LEU A 53 -1.17 11.18 5.84
C LEU A 53 -1.63 12.56 5.38
N ILE A 54 -0.90 13.23 4.49
CA ILE A 54 -1.34 14.49 3.88
C ILE A 54 -2.50 14.22 2.92
N ASP A 55 -2.47 13.10 2.20
CA ASP A 55 -3.52 12.59 1.33
C ASP A 55 -4.08 13.64 0.35
N TYR A 56 -3.19 14.52 -0.13
CA TYR A 56 -3.55 15.63 -0.99
C TYR A 56 -4.10 15.12 -2.33
N ASN A 57 -5.20 15.72 -2.80
CA ASN A 57 -5.90 15.38 -4.03
C ASN A 57 -6.57 13.99 -4.04
N VAL A 58 -6.77 13.37 -2.87
CA VAL A 58 -7.60 12.18 -2.70
C VAL A 58 -8.94 12.59 -2.08
N LYS A 59 -10.01 12.53 -2.88
CA LYS A 59 -11.33 13.12 -2.56
C LYS A 59 -11.86 12.74 -1.16
N ASP A 60 -11.61 11.51 -0.73
CA ASP A 60 -12.20 10.95 0.50
C ASP A 60 -11.21 10.83 1.67
N LEU A 61 -9.97 11.31 1.49
CA LEU A 61 -8.88 11.15 2.46
C LEU A 61 -8.72 9.69 2.93
N GLY A 62 -8.91 8.75 2.00
CA GLY A 62 -9.03 7.32 2.29
C GLY A 62 -7.77 6.76 2.94
N HIS A 63 -6.58 7.15 2.47
CA HIS A 63 -5.33 6.67 3.02
C HIS A 63 -5.11 7.19 4.44
N ARG A 64 -5.36 8.50 4.66
CA ARG A 64 -5.29 9.10 6.00
C ARG A 64 -6.22 8.38 6.97
N ARG A 65 -7.45 8.11 6.55
CA ARG A 65 -8.45 7.44 7.39
C ARG A 65 -8.03 6.02 7.73
N ILE A 66 -7.51 5.25 6.78
CA ILE A 66 -7.00 3.89 7.03
C ILE A 66 -5.82 3.91 8.00
N ILE A 67 -4.84 4.79 7.79
CA ILE A 67 -3.62 4.85 8.63
C ILE A 67 -3.95 5.28 10.07
N LEU A 68 -4.91 6.19 10.26
CA LEU A 68 -5.30 6.69 11.57
C LEU A 68 -6.44 5.90 12.22
N ASP A 69 -6.95 4.85 11.57
CA ASP A 69 -8.03 4.03 12.12
C ASP A 69 -7.48 3.13 13.25
N PRO A 70 -7.87 3.37 14.53
CA PRO A 70 -7.35 2.59 15.64
C PRO A 70 -7.83 1.13 15.64
N SER A 71 -8.81 0.78 14.82
CA SER A 71 -9.30 -0.60 14.70
C SER A 71 -8.42 -1.46 13.78
N GLN A 72 -7.60 -0.87 12.90
CA GLN A 72 -6.58 -1.59 12.14
C GLN A 72 -5.46 -2.05 13.10
N LYS A 73 -5.36 -3.36 13.34
CA LYS A 73 -4.42 -3.93 14.33
C LYS A 73 -3.16 -4.49 13.69
N PHE A 74 -3.21 -4.79 12.41
CA PHE A 74 -2.14 -5.45 11.69
C PHE A 74 -1.80 -4.67 10.42
N LEU A 75 -0.51 -4.65 10.09
CA LEU A 75 0.03 -3.98 8.91
C LEU A 75 1.13 -4.82 8.28
N GLY A 76 1.15 -4.92 6.97
CA GLY A 76 2.28 -5.36 6.17
C GLY A 76 2.58 -4.33 5.09
N ALA A 77 3.85 -3.98 4.91
CA ALA A 77 4.24 -2.94 3.95
C ALA A 77 5.41 -3.41 3.08
N SER A 78 5.41 -3.03 1.81
CA SER A 78 6.52 -3.31 0.89
C SER A 78 6.77 -2.13 -0.03
N ILE A 79 8.05 -1.79 -0.23
CA ILE A 79 8.53 -0.79 -1.18
C ILE A 79 9.26 -1.55 -2.28
N GLN A 80 8.92 -1.30 -3.55
CA GLN A 80 9.50 -1.96 -4.71
C GLN A 80 9.79 -0.96 -5.83
N SER A 81 10.61 -1.36 -6.81
CA SER A 81 10.81 -0.56 -8.02
C SER A 81 9.55 -0.50 -8.86
N HIS A 82 9.24 0.66 -9.42
CA HIS A 82 8.13 0.87 -10.34
C HIS A 82 8.61 1.43 -11.67
N LYS A 83 8.11 0.87 -12.78
CA LYS A 83 8.52 1.22 -14.14
C LYS A 83 8.45 2.74 -14.42
N ASP A 84 7.32 3.36 -14.11
CA ASP A 84 7.07 4.77 -14.45
C ASP A 84 7.38 5.76 -13.30
N TYR A 85 7.24 5.34 -12.05
CA TYR A 85 7.38 6.20 -10.86
C TYR A 85 8.71 6.02 -10.12
N ARG A 86 9.63 5.19 -10.63
CA ARG A 86 10.86 4.70 -9.98
C ARG A 86 10.61 3.77 -8.79
N PHE A 87 9.69 4.13 -7.89
CA PHE A 87 9.30 3.35 -6.73
C PHE A 87 7.79 3.34 -6.52
N ASN A 88 7.28 2.25 -5.96
CA ASN A 88 5.96 2.17 -5.37
C ASN A 88 6.03 1.54 -3.98
N ALA A 89 5.04 1.85 -3.16
CA ALA A 89 4.82 1.20 -1.88
C ALA A 89 3.38 0.74 -1.75
N VAL A 90 3.18 -0.44 -1.16
CA VAL A 90 1.87 -0.98 -0.80
C VAL A 90 1.86 -1.22 0.70
N LEU A 91 0.83 -0.74 1.37
CA LEU A 91 0.56 -0.97 2.79
C LEU A 91 -0.80 -1.68 2.90
N ASP A 92 -0.78 -2.93 3.34
CA ASP A 92 -1.97 -3.73 3.61
C ASP A 92 -2.25 -3.76 5.11
N PHE A 93 -3.46 -3.40 5.49
CA PHE A 93 -3.95 -3.35 6.86
C PHE A 93 -5.07 -4.37 7.08
N SER A 94 -5.19 -4.86 8.30
CA SER A 94 -6.32 -5.70 8.72
C SER A 94 -6.75 -5.44 10.16
N TYR A 95 -8.05 -5.61 10.39
CA TYR A 95 -8.68 -5.63 11.72
C TYR A 95 -8.45 -6.97 12.44
N TYR A 96 -8.27 -8.05 11.66
CA TYR A 96 -8.15 -9.43 12.15
C TYR A 96 -6.79 -10.03 11.75
N LYS A 97 -6.35 -11.04 12.50
CA LYS A 97 -5.10 -11.76 12.21
C LYS A 97 -5.36 -12.95 11.29
#